data_AF-A0A8M1GA18-F1
#
_entry.id   AF-A0A8M1GA18-F1
#
_cell.length_a   1.000
_cell.length_b   1.000
_cell.length_c   1.000
_cell.angle_alpha   90.00
_cell.angle_beta   90.00
_cell.angle_gamma   90.00
#
_symmetry.space_group_name_H-M   'P 1'
#
loop_
_entity.id
_entity.type
_entity.pdbx_description
1 polymer ?
#
loop_
_entity_poly.entity_id
_entity_poly.type
_entity_poly.pdbx_seq_one_letter_code
_entity_poly.pdbx_strand_id
1 'polypeptide(L)'
;MHSESVNCLNGGTWNGQVCVCPSGYKGDHCQNNLFCKNEGFWDGIKCVCPSLYQGPKCEDVVPSIEIEPPPETVSAQMEMTVTVTSMEYTEELEDRSSAQFQSFNKTFTDEMDKVYSGIPEYQGVNITRLSAGSIVVEHEVLLETKYTPEYKDVLVKATQEVTEKIQNVTKEQISRNNTCPTVLCYNTTATKVQNVTVTEYDPEKECQERAGKVYAAYFFVEYKEEKPNCINRCTPDFNSSLNCNFGKCQLDLSGPRCYCLTTDTEWYSGETCEFSTKKSLVYGLVGAAGAIVLLVLVVLLIFMLRSRRELKRQKSRVSQLYKWHEEDGGPTPGTFRNIGFDIHEDRDDSIHLDSVYSNFQPSLDHIDSETQIRIQRPEVMMTSI
;
A
#
# COMPACT_ATOMS: atom_id res chain seq x y z
N MET A 1 46.36 -19.39 -24.44
CA MET A 1 45.75 -18.61 -23.35
C MET A 1 45.46 -17.22 -23.90
N HIS A 2 44.22 -16.95 -24.28
CA HIS A 2 43.82 -15.60 -24.67
C HIS A 2 43.69 -14.77 -23.39
N SER A 3 44.50 -13.72 -23.29
CA SER A 3 44.32 -12.67 -22.29
C SER A 3 43.05 -11.93 -22.68
N GLU A 4 41.93 -12.24 -22.03
CA GLU A 4 40.75 -11.38 -22.09
C GLU A 4 41.18 -10.00 -21.58
N SER A 5 41.18 -9.00 -22.46
CA SER A 5 41.38 -7.62 -22.06
C SER A 5 40.20 -7.23 -21.18
N VAL A 6 40.42 -7.15 -19.87
CA VAL A 6 39.39 -6.69 -18.94
C VAL A 6 39.04 -5.25 -19.28
N ASN A 7 37.84 -5.05 -19.83
CA ASN A 7 37.36 -3.75 -20.25
C ASN A 7 36.61 -3.09 -19.09
N CYS A 8 37.08 -1.94 -18.63
CA CYS A 8 36.39 -1.13 -17.63
C CYS A 8 35.47 -0.12 -18.33
N LEU A 9 34.18 -0.16 -18.00
CA LEU A 9 33.14 0.70 -18.58
C LEU A 9 33.06 2.05 -17.86
N ASN A 10 32.30 3.00 -18.43
CA ASN A 10 31.96 4.29 -17.82
C ASN A 10 33.16 5.10 -17.28
N GLY A 11 34.31 5.04 -17.96
CA GLY A 11 35.51 5.78 -17.56
C GLY A 11 36.31 5.13 -16.41
N GLY A 12 36.04 3.86 -16.07
CA GLY A 12 36.84 3.08 -15.13
C GLY A 12 38.27 2.83 -15.64
N THR A 13 39.23 2.76 -14.71
CA THR A 13 40.65 2.49 -14.99
C THR A 13 41.06 1.13 -14.43
N TRP A 14 41.70 0.30 -15.25
CA TRP A 14 42.21 -1.00 -14.80
C TRP A 14 43.53 -0.85 -14.05
N ASN A 15 43.60 -1.33 -12.80
CA ASN A 15 44.82 -1.24 -11.98
C ASN A 15 45.68 -2.52 -11.99
N GLY A 16 45.34 -3.52 -12.80
CA GLY A 16 46.01 -4.82 -12.85
C GLY A 16 45.28 -5.97 -12.14
N GLN A 17 44.32 -5.66 -11.25
CA GLN A 17 43.50 -6.66 -10.55
C GLN A 17 42.00 -6.36 -10.58
N VAL A 18 41.60 -5.08 -10.54
CA VAL A 18 40.21 -4.64 -10.54
C VAL A 18 40.04 -3.34 -11.33
N CYS A 19 38.83 -3.12 -11.86
CA CYS A 19 38.46 -1.82 -12.42
C CYS A 19 38.21 -0.81 -11.30
N VAL A 20 38.99 0.27 -11.27
CA VAL A 20 38.77 1.43 -10.41
C VAL A 20 37.71 2.31 -11.06
N CYS A 21 36.53 2.38 -10.45
CA CYS A 21 35.39 3.10 -11.00
C CYS A 21 35.38 4.58 -10.58
N PRO A 22 35.04 5.50 -11.49
CA PRO A 22 34.80 6.89 -11.14
C PRO A 22 33.53 7.03 -10.29
N SER A 23 33.41 8.17 -9.59
CA SER A 23 32.27 8.49 -8.74
C SER A 23 30.94 8.28 -9.47
N GLY A 24 30.00 7.57 -8.83
CA GLY A 24 28.71 7.22 -9.40
C GLY A 24 28.66 5.90 -10.18
N TYR A 25 29.74 5.12 -10.24
CA TYR A 25 29.74 3.80 -10.89
C TYR A 25 30.32 2.69 -10.00
N LYS A 26 29.76 1.48 -10.11
CA LYS A 26 30.17 0.28 -9.35
C LYS A 26 30.13 -0.97 -10.22
N GLY A 27 30.77 -2.05 -9.75
CA GLY A 27 30.79 -3.36 -10.37
C GLY A 27 32.18 -3.69 -10.89
N ASP A 28 32.42 -4.98 -11.15
CA ASP A 28 33.75 -5.49 -11.53
C ASP A 28 34.31 -4.84 -12.80
N HIS A 29 33.41 -4.29 -13.63
CA HIS A 29 33.72 -3.55 -14.85
C HIS A 29 33.14 -2.13 -14.84
N CYS A 30 32.77 -1.57 -13.68
CA CYS A 30 32.13 -0.25 -13.56
C CYS A 30 30.82 -0.12 -14.37
N GLN A 31 30.13 -1.23 -14.58
CA GLN A 31 28.93 -1.33 -15.40
C GLN A 31 27.68 -0.73 -14.75
N ASN A 32 27.62 -0.70 -13.41
CA ASN A 32 26.43 -0.28 -12.68
C ASN A 32 26.50 1.21 -12.36
N ASN A 33 25.54 1.95 -12.87
CA ASN A 33 25.35 3.35 -12.51
C ASN A 33 24.65 3.45 -11.14
N LEU A 34 25.27 4.17 -10.21
CA LEU A 34 24.78 4.40 -8.85
C LEU A 34 24.38 5.88 -8.69
N PHE A 35 23.19 6.20 -9.18
CA PHE A 35 22.53 7.44 -8.84
C PHE A 35 21.88 7.32 -7.46
N CYS A 36 22.31 8.17 -6.53
CA CYS A 36 21.62 8.37 -5.25
C CYS A 36 20.28 9.09 -5.51
N LYS A 37 19.21 8.59 -4.90
CA LYS A 37 17.88 9.19 -4.94
C LYS A 37 17.69 10.16 -3.77
N ASN A 38 16.57 10.89 -3.78
CA ASN A 38 16.11 11.70 -2.65
C ASN A 38 17.19 12.62 -2.06
N GLU A 39 17.90 13.33 -2.95
CA GLU A 39 18.97 14.28 -2.57
C GLU A 39 20.17 13.65 -1.83
N GLY A 40 20.30 12.32 -1.89
CA GLY A 40 21.49 11.62 -1.38
C GLY A 40 22.76 12.03 -2.10
N PHE A 41 23.86 12.10 -1.35
CA PHE A 41 25.19 12.45 -1.87
C PHE A 41 26.09 11.22 -1.94
N TRP A 42 26.88 11.10 -3.01
CA TRP A 42 27.85 10.01 -3.17
C TRP A 42 29.19 10.39 -2.55
N ASP A 43 29.61 9.69 -1.49
CA ASP A 43 30.88 9.97 -0.78
C ASP A 43 32.11 9.32 -1.42
N GLY A 44 31.95 8.61 -2.54
CA GLY A 44 32.99 7.81 -3.18
C GLY A 44 32.84 6.30 -2.95
N ILE A 45 32.10 5.88 -1.93
CA ILE A 45 31.93 4.47 -1.54
C ILE A 45 30.44 4.08 -1.45
N LYS A 46 29.60 4.95 -0.91
CA LYS A 46 28.16 4.73 -0.69
C LYS A 46 27.35 6.02 -0.90
N CYS A 47 26.04 5.86 -1.06
CA CYS A 47 25.13 6.99 -0.93
C CYS A 47 24.97 7.33 0.56
N VAL A 48 25.27 8.58 0.90
CA VAL A 48 24.96 9.20 2.19
C VAL A 48 23.57 9.80 2.06
N CYS A 49 22.63 9.27 2.84
CA CYS A 49 21.22 9.64 2.76
C CYS A 49 20.87 10.76 3.75
N PRO A 50 19.97 11.67 3.39
CA PRO A 50 19.34 12.58 4.36
C PRO A 50 18.58 11.78 5.44
N SER A 51 18.29 12.42 6.58
CA SER A 51 17.72 11.75 7.77
C SER A 51 16.39 11.01 7.53
N LEU A 52 15.61 11.39 6.52
CA LEU A 52 14.34 10.75 6.18
C LEU A 52 14.48 9.49 5.30
N TYR A 53 15.66 9.24 4.72
CA TYR A 53 15.84 8.20 3.70
C TYR A 53 16.93 7.20 4.08
N GLN A 54 16.76 5.97 3.61
CA GLN A 54 17.69 4.86 3.82
C GLN A 54 17.79 3.98 2.56
N GLY A 55 18.70 3.02 2.61
CA GLY A 55 18.97 2.10 1.51
C GLY A 55 20.23 2.46 0.72
N PRO A 56 20.72 1.54 -0.12
CA PRO A 56 21.98 1.71 -0.85
C PRO A 56 21.98 2.88 -1.84
N LYS A 57 20.79 3.34 -2.26
CA LYS A 57 20.57 4.48 -3.14
C LYS A 57 19.66 5.53 -2.50
N CYS A 58 19.43 5.49 -1.19
CA CYS A 58 18.48 6.37 -0.48
C CYS A 58 17.05 6.28 -1.04
N GLU A 59 16.65 5.09 -1.49
CA GLU A 59 15.39 4.84 -2.17
C GLU A 59 14.19 4.65 -1.23
N ASP A 60 14.45 4.27 0.02
CA ASP A 60 13.42 3.91 1.01
C ASP A 60 13.28 5.04 2.03
N VAL A 61 12.07 5.28 2.53
CA VAL A 61 11.84 6.16 3.69
C VAL A 61 12.16 5.39 4.97
N VAL A 62 12.78 6.04 5.95
CA VAL A 62 13.09 5.41 7.26
C VAL A 62 11.79 5.01 7.98
N PRO A 63 11.77 3.90 8.73
CA PRO A 63 10.59 3.51 9.51
C PRO A 63 10.37 4.45 10.70
N SER A 64 11.45 4.93 11.30
CA SER A 64 11.46 5.81 12.48
C SER A 64 12.36 7.01 12.26
N ILE A 65 11.97 8.15 12.82
CA ILE A 65 12.75 9.39 12.80
C ILE A 65 13.24 9.66 14.22
N GLU A 66 14.53 9.99 14.35
CA GLU A 66 15.08 10.47 15.62
C GLU A 66 14.56 11.89 15.90
N ILE A 67 13.82 12.02 17.00
CA ILE A 67 13.38 13.30 17.58
C ILE A 67 14.25 13.63 18.79
N GLU A 68 14.26 14.89 19.18
CA GLU A 68 15.00 15.32 20.36
C GLU A 68 14.46 14.62 21.63
N PRO A 69 15.33 14.30 22.59
CA PRO A 69 14.89 13.70 23.84
C PRO A 69 13.93 14.67 24.55
N PRO A 70 12.84 14.17 25.15
CA PRO A 70 11.92 15.02 25.86
C PRO A 70 12.62 15.74 27.01
N PRO A 71 12.24 17.00 27.31
CA PRO A 71 12.76 17.71 28.47
C PRO A 71 12.29 17.03 29.76
N GLU A 72 12.98 17.29 30.88
CA GLU A 72 12.59 16.75 32.18
C GLU A 72 11.25 17.33 32.65
N THR A 73 11.03 18.62 32.40
CA THR A 73 9.79 19.33 32.70
C THR A 73 9.28 20.06 31.47
N VAL A 74 7.96 20.31 31.48
CA VAL A 74 7.23 20.99 30.43
C VAL A 74 6.40 22.10 31.05
N SER A 75 6.43 23.26 30.42
CA SER A 75 5.73 24.45 30.88
C SER A 75 4.46 24.75 30.07
N ALA A 76 3.52 25.44 30.70
CA ALA A 76 2.41 26.10 30.03
C ALA A 76 2.22 27.49 30.62
N GLN A 77 1.74 28.40 29.77
CA GLN A 77 1.42 29.76 30.14
C GLN A 77 -0.06 30.00 29.89
N MET A 78 -0.70 30.70 30.83
CA MET A 78 -2.12 31.01 30.74
C MET A 78 -2.30 32.50 30.95
N GLU A 79 -2.78 33.19 29.92
CA GLU A 79 -3.03 34.62 29.99
C GLU A 79 -4.34 34.92 30.74
N MET A 80 -4.27 35.86 31.67
CA MET A 80 -5.40 36.24 32.51
C MET A 80 -5.40 37.76 32.73
N THR A 81 -6.60 38.29 32.94
CA THR A 81 -6.79 39.68 33.32
C THR A 81 -7.66 39.74 34.56
N VAL A 82 -7.19 40.45 35.58
CA VAL A 82 -7.97 40.79 36.77
C VAL A 82 -7.90 42.30 37.02
N THR A 83 -8.88 42.84 37.71
CA THR A 83 -8.87 44.26 38.09
C THR A 83 -8.86 44.37 39.59
N VAL A 84 -7.77 44.92 40.13
CA VAL A 84 -7.58 45.17 41.56
C VAL A 84 -8.19 46.51 41.92
N THR A 85 -9.10 46.54 42.90
CA THR A 85 -9.85 47.73 43.35
C THR A 85 -9.39 48.27 44.69
N SER A 86 -8.54 47.55 45.42
CA SER A 86 -8.04 47.99 46.74
C SER A 86 -6.89 48.99 46.67
N MET A 87 -6.37 49.27 45.47
CA MET A 87 -5.23 50.15 45.24
C MET A 87 -5.51 51.10 44.08
N GLU A 88 -4.95 52.30 44.14
CA GLU A 88 -5.07 53.31 43.10
C GLU A 88 -3.97 53.15 42.05
N TYR A 89 -4.31 53.46 40.80
CA TYR A 89 -3.35 53.47 39.70
C TYR A 89 -2.46 54.72 39.74
N THR A 90 -1.18 54.53 39.44
CA THR A 90 -0.22 55.60 39.21
C THR A 90 0.55 55.32 37.92
N GLU A 91 1.03 56.38 37.26
CA GLU A 91 1.83 56.23 36.02
C GLU A 91 3.15 55.48 36.27
N GLU A 92 3.69 55.50 37.49
CA GLU A 92 4.89 54.75 37.86
C GLU A 92 4.69 53.22 37.76
N LEU A 93 3.45 52.71 37.80
CA LEU A 93 3.16 51.29 37.60
C LEU A 93 3.41 50.81 36.16
N GLU A 94 3.58 51.73 35.19
CA GLU A 94 3.96 51.37 33.83
C GLU A 94 5.47 51.06 33.72
N ASP A 95 6.28 51.61 34.63
CA ASP A 95 7.72 51.39 34.67
C ASP A 95 8.07 50.20 35.56
N ARG A 96 8.52 49.09 34.93
CA ARG A 96 8.93 47.86 35.63
C ARG A 96 10.09 48.06 36.62
N SER A 97 10.86 49.13 36.47
CA SER A 97 11.98 49.47 37.36
C SER A 97 11.57 50.34 38.55
N SER A 98 10.35 50.88 38.56
CA SER A 98 9.87 51.75 39.62
C SER A 98 9.66 50.99 40.94
N ALA A 99 9.81 51.71 42.05
CA ALA A 99 9.54 51.14 43.38
C ALA A 99 8.06 50.74 43.54
N GLN A 100 7.15 51.49 42.91
CA GLN A 100 5.71 51.22 42.96
C GLN A 100 5.36 49.93 42.20
N PHE A 101 5.90 49.72 41.00
CA PHE A 101 5.72 48.47 40.27
C PHE A 101 6.31 47.29 41.05
N GLN A 102 7.55 47.39 41.55
CA GLN A 102 8.18 46.30 42.28
C GLN A 102 7.41 45.91 43.54
N SER A 103 6.92 46.90 44.30
CA SER A 103 6.09 46.65 45.47
C SER A 103 4.77 45.99 45.09
N PHE A 104 4.09 46.50 44.05
CA PHE A 104 2.84 45.93 43.57
C PHE A 104 3.03 44.50 43.05
N ASN A 105 4.04 44.28 42.20
CA ASN A 105 4.38 42.97 41.64
C ASN A 105 4.60 41.94 42.74
N LYS A 106 5.40 42.30 43.76
CA LYS A 106 5.61 41.42 44.92
C LYS A 106 4.30 41.09 45.64
N THR A 107 3.49 42.10 45.96
CA THR A 107 2.20 41.89 46.63
C THR A 107 1.24 41.05 45.79
N PHE A 108 1.20 41.29 44.48
CA PHE A 108 0.36 40.53 43.55
C PHE A 108 0.79 39.06 43.48
N THR A 109 2.08 38.79 43.30
CA THR A 109 2.63 37.42 43.31
C THR A 109 2.36 36.73 44.64
N ASP A 110 2.65 37.37 45.77
CA ASP A 110 2.44 36.79 47.12
C ASP A 110 0.96 36.42 47.37
N GLU A 111 0.01 37.21 46.85
CA GLU A 111 -1.41 36.89 46.96
C GLU A 111 -1.82 35.79 45.99
N MET A 112 -1.34 35.79 44.75
CA MET A 112 -1.63 34.72 43.78
C MET A 112 -1.08 33.37 44.23
N ASP A 113 0.09 33.33 44.86
CA ASP A 113 0.66 32.10 45.43
C ASP A 113 -0.25 31.50 46.52
N LYS A 114 -0.95 32.34 47.28
CA LYS A 114 -1.95 31.87 48.27
C LYS A 114 -3.20 31.38 47.57
N VAL A 115 -3.67 32.08 46.54
CA VAL A 115 -4.88 31.70 45.77
C VAL A 115 -4.69 30.34 45.12
N TYR A 116 -3.57 30.14 44.44
CA TYR A 116 -3.25 28.93 43.70
C TYR A 116 -2.57 27.85 44.56
N SER A 117 -2.44 28.09 45.87
CA SER A 117 -1.96 27.08 46.81
C SER A 117 -2.75 25.78 46.66
N GLY A 118 -2.02 24.66 46.59
CA GLY A 118 -2.58 23.33 46.39
C GLY A 118 -2.68 22.87 44.94
N ILE A 119 -2.32 23.69 43.95
CA ILE A 119 -2.07 23.24 42.56
C ILE A 119 -0.57 22.89 42.44
N PRO A 120 -0.18 21.61 42.33
CA PRO A 120 1.22 21.21 42.27
C PRO A 120 2.00 21.80 41.09
N GLU A 121 1.32 22.03 39.97
CA GLU A 121 1.91 22.51 38.73
C GLU A 121 2.15 24.02 38.74
N TYR A 122 1.61 24.77 39.70
CA TYR A 122 1.76 26.22 39.74
C TYR A 122 3.17 26.64 40.16
N GLN A 123 3.83 27.45 39.32
CA GLN A 123 5.18 27.98 39.58
C GLN A 123 5.19 29.47 39.92
N GLY A 124 4.19 30.22 39.48
CA GLY A 124 4.13 31.66 39.73
C GLY A 124 3.26 32.41 38.74
N VAL A 125 3.30 33.74 38.86
CA VAL A 125 2.66 34.66 37.92
C VAL A 125 3.65 35.70 37.42
N ASN A 126 3.49 36.12 36.17
CA ASN A 126 4.27 37.18 35.55
C ASN A 126 3.34 38.29 35.06
N ILE A 127 3.48 39.51 35.58
CA ILE A 127 2.69 40.65 35.12
C ILE A 127 3.20 41.07 33.73
N THR A 128 2.33 41.02 32.73
CA THR A 128 2.65 41.46 31.37
C THR A 128 2.42 42.96 31.24
N ARG A 129 1.30 43.46 31.77
CA ARG A 129 0.93 44.89 31.70
C ARG A 129 0.02 45.33 32.84
N LEU A 130 0.23 46.55 33.30
CA LEU A 130 -0.68 47.28 34.19
C LEU A 130 -1.33 48.45 33.44
N SER A 131 -2.61 48.70 33.68
CA SER A 131 -3.31 49.84 33.07
C SER A 131 -4.40 50.43 33.97
N ALA A 132 -4.81 51.66 33.65
CA ALA A 132 -5.75 52.46 34.43
C ALA A 132 -7.17 51.86 34.45
N GLY A 133 -7.81 51.88 35.63
CA GLY A 133 -9.18 51.42 35.85
C GLY A 133 -9.36 50.76 37.22
N SER A 134 -9.01 51.46 38.31
CA SER A 134 -8.32 50.83 39.45
C SER A 134 -6.98 50.26 38.93
N ILE A 135 -6.50 49.08 39.27
CA ILE A 135 -5.30 48.51 38.60
C ILE A 135 -5.74 47.30 37.78
N VAL A 136 -5.77 47.44 36.46
CA VAL A 136 -6.03 46.30 35.55
C VAL A 136 -4.72 45.56 35.31
N VAL A 137 -4.67 44.30 35.75
CA VAL A 137 -3.50 43.43 35.72
C VAL A 137 -3.66 42.39 34.63
N GLU A 138 -3.00 42.60 33.50
CA GLU A 138 -2.74 41.54 32.52
C GLU A 138 -1.51 40.76 33.00
N HIS A 139 -1.67 39.45 33.15
CA HIS A 139 -0.62 38.57 33.66
C HIS A 139 -0.72 37.18 33.05
N GLU A 140 0.39 36.47 33.13
CA GLU A 140 0.51 35.06 32.77
C GLU A 140 0.63 34.24 34.06
N VAL A 141 -0.12 33.14 34.14
CA VAL A 141 0.10 32.09 35.14
C VAL A 141 1.06 31.08 34.54
N LEU A 142 2.14 30.80 35.27
CA LEU A 142 3.19 29.87 34.89
C LEU A 142 2.90 28.51 35.53
N LEU A 143 2.74 27.50 34.68
CA LEU A 143 2.54 26.12 35.07
C LEU A 143 3.72 25.27 34.60
N GLU A 144 4.16 24.32 35.41
CA GLU A 144 5.24 23.39 35.09
C GLU A 144 4.94 22.01 35.69
N THR A 145 5.17 20.95 34.92
CA THR A 145 5.07 19.57 35.38
C THR A 145 6.14 18.71 34.74
N LYS A 146 6.35 17.51 35.29
CA LYS A 146 7.27 16.53 34.71
C LYS A 146 6.73 16.03 33.37
N TYR A 147 7.62 15.80 32.42
CA TYR A 147 7.21 15.17 31.17
C TYR A 147 6.74 13.74 31.41
N THR A 148 5.50 13.46 31.05
CA THR A 148 4.90 12.13 30.95
C THR A 148 4.08 12.08 29.66
N PRO A 149 3.71 10.91 29.12
CA PRO A 149 2.84 10.85 27.94
C PRO A 149 1.52 11.63 28.10
N GLU A 150 1.03 11.77 29.34
CA GLU A 150 -0.22 12.45 29.69
C GLU A 150 -0.03 13.90 30.17
N TYR A 151 1.15 14.50 30.01
CA TYR A 151 1.44 15.86 30.52
C TYR A 151 0.44 16.92 30.02
N LYS A 152 -0.04 16.78 28.77
CA LYS A 152 -1.03 17.69 28.18
C LYS A 152 -2.33 17.69 29.02
N ASP A 153 -2.80 16.51 29.44
CA ASP A 153 -4.01 16.37 30.25
C ASP A 153 -3.82 16.93 31.67
N VAL A 154 -2.64 16.72 32.26
CA VAL A 154 -2.26 17.28 33.57
C VAL A 154 -2.29 18.81 33.52
N LEU A 155 -1.68 19.41 32.51
CA LEU A 155 -1.66 20.87 32.33
C LEU A 155 -3.07 21.42 32.05
N VAL A 156 -3.87 20.75 31.22
CA VAL A 156 -5.28 21.15 31.01
C VAL A 156 -6.06 21.13 32.32
N LYS A 157 -5.91 20.08 33.14
CA LYS A 157 -6.57 20.02 34.44
C LYS A 157 -6.10 21.14 35.37
N ALA A 158 -4.80 21.40 35.45
CA ALA A 158 -4.26 22.48 36.26
C ALA A 158 -4.82 23.85 35.82
N THR A 159 -4.94 24.12 34.51
CA THR A 159 -5.53 25.37 34.00
C THR A 159 -7.01 25.54 34.38
N GLN A 160 -7.76 24.43 34.45
CA GLN A 160 -9.15 24.45 34.93
C GLN A 160 -9.19 24.80 36.41
N GLU A 161 -8.35 24.17 37.25
CA GLU A 161 -8.28 24.46 38.68
C GLU A 161 -7.85 25.91 38.97
N VAL A 162 -6.88 26.45 38.21
CA VAL A 162 -6.48 27.88 38.24
C VAL A 162 -7.69 28.76 37.95
N THR A 163 -8.42 28.45 36.88
CA THR A 163 -9.60 29.21 36.44
C THR A 163 -10.69 29.21 37.52
N GLU A 164 -10.98 28.06 38.12
CA GLU A 164 -11.99 27.93 39.17
C GLU A 164 -11.60 28.73 40.42
N LYS A 165 -10.34 28.60 40.87
CA LYS A 165 -9.83 29.31 42.06
C LYS A 165 -9.88 30.82 41.89
N ILE A 166 -9.41 31.35 40.76
CA ILE A 166 -9.42 32.80 40.56
C ILE A 166 -10.85 33.33 40.43
N GLN A 167 -11.74 32.61 39.73
CA GLN A 167 -13.15 33.00 39.63
C GLN A 167 -13.85 32.98 40.99
N ASN A 168 -13.47 32.08 41.90
CA ASN A 168 -14.01 32.09 43.26
C ASN A 168 -13.48 33.31 44.05
N VAL A 169 -12.17 33.52 44.01
CA VAL A 169 -11.51 34.62 44.72
C VAL A 169 -12.03 35.98 44.27
N THR A 170 -12.21 36.20 42.96
CA THR A 170 -12.71 37.48 42.47
C THR A 170 -14.20 37.72 42.77
N LYS A 171 -14.96 36.68 43.13
CA LYS A 171 -16.35 36.79 43.62
C LYS A 171 -16.42 37.03 45.12
N GLU A 172 -15.51 36.46 45.91
CA GLU A 172 -15.52 36.55 47.37
C GLU A 172 -14.75 37.78 47.91
N GLN A 173 -13.58 38.09 47.36
CA GLN A 173 -12.67 39.14 47.81
C GLN A 173 -12.97 40.47 47.12
N ILE A 174 -14.13 41.05 47.46
CA ILE A 174 -14.63 42.28 46.85
C ILE A 174 -14.59 43.45 47.82
N SER A 175 -14.35 44.66 47.31
CA SER A 175 -14.45 45.89 48.11
C SER A 175 -15.92 46.17 48.46
N ARG A 176 -16.24 46.33 49.75
CA ARG A 176 -17.57 46.73 50.22
C ARG A 176 -17.43 48.01 51.04
N ASN A 177 -18.17 49.08 50.70
CA ASN A 177 -18.09 50.38 51.41
C ASN A 177 -16.65 50.93 51.55
N ASN A 178 -15.82 50.79 50.51
CA ASN A 178 -14.40 51.17 50.49
C ASN A 178 -13.51 50.45 51.52
N THR A 179 -13.96 49.33 52.08
CA THR A 179 -13.11 48.43 52.87
C THR A 179 -12.86 47.13 52.12
N CYS A 180 -11.60 46.69 52.14
CA CYS A 180 -11.17 45.42 51.56
C CYS A 180 -10.92 44.42 52.70
N PRO A 181 -11.54 43.22 52.69
CA PRO A 181 -11.29 42.21 53.71
C PRO A 181 -9.88 41.60 53.63
N THR A 182 -9.20 41.76 52.50
CA THR A 182 -7.91 41.16 52.14
C THR A 182 -6.91 42.23 51.69
N VAL A 183 -5.69 41.82 51.35
CA VAL A 183 -4.66 42.73 50.82
C VAL A 183 -5.06 43.24 49.43
N LEU A 184 -5.57 42.34 48.58
CA LEU A 184 -6.09 42.65 47.26
C LEU A 184 -7.58 42.37 47.18
N CYS A 185 -8.35 43.35 46.69
CA CYS A 185 -9.75 43.18 46.32
C CYS A 185 -9.89 43.26 44.81
N TYR A 186 -10.87 42.52 44.28
CA TYR A 186 -11.06 42.40 42.84
C TYR A 186 -12.44 42.89 42.41
N ASN A 187 -12.51 43.28 41.14
CA ASN A 187 -13.78 43.51 40.46
C ASN A 187 -14.36 42.19 39.94
N THR A 188 -15.60 41.87 40.35
CA THR A 188 -16.28 40.60 40.06
C THR A 188 -16.55 40.37 38.57
N THR A 189 -16.72 41.42 37.78
CA THR A 189 -17.13 41.32 36.36
C THR A 189 -15.99 41.56 35.38
N ALA A 190 -14.80 41.92 35.88
CA ALA A 190 -13.65 42.27 35.04
C ALA A 190 -12.62 41.13 34.89
N THR A 191 -12.86 39.97 35.51
CA THR A 191 -11.97 38.81 35.33
C THR A 191 -12.15 38.25 33.93
N LYS A 192 -11.08 38.26 33.13
CA LYS A 192 -11.05 37.64 31.79
C LYS A 192 -10.00 36.56 31.79
N VAL A 193 -10.42 35.37 31.39
CA VAL A 193 -9.53 34.24 31.16
C VAL A 193 -9.31 34.16 29.66
N GLN A 194 -8.07 34.36 29.23
CA GLN A 194 -7.69 34.23 27.83
C GLN A 194 -7.22 32.79 27.53
N ASN A 195 -6.76 32.55 26.32
CA ASN A 195 -6.39 31.23 25.86
C ASN A 195 -5.16 30.70 26.62
N VAL A 196 -5.12 29.38 26.82
CA VAL A 196 -3.94 28.68 27.32
C VAL A 196 -2.97 28.48 26.16
N THR A 197 -1.74 28.97 26.33
CA THR A 197 -0.62 28.69 25.44
C THR A 197 0.25 27.61 26.08
N VAL A 198 -0.07 26.35 25.79
CA VAL A 198 0.84 25.24 26.09
C VAL A 198 2.06 25.41 25.20
N THR A 199 3.23 25.65 25.81
CA THR A 199 4.45 25.94 25.06
C THR A 199 5.67 25.27 25.69
N GLU A 200 6.26 24.34 24.92
CA GLU A 200 7.63 24.42 24.38
C GLU A 200 7.97 23.12 23.61
N TYR A 201 7.38 21.99 24.00
CA TYR A 201 7.65 20.68 23.40
C TYR A 201 6.35 19.97 23.01
N ASP A 202 6.23 19.60 21.74
CA ASP A 202 5.12 18.84 21.18
C ASP A 202 5.69 17.75 20.25
N PRO A 203 5.87 16.51 20.75
CA PRO A 203 6.54 15.46 20.01
C PRO A 203 5.77 15.07 18.73
N GLU A 204 4.44 15.17 18.74
CA GLU A 204 3.62 14.89 17.56
C GLU A 204 3.89 15.90 16.44
N LYS A 205 3.98 17.19 16.80
CA LYS A 205 4.28 18.26 15.85
C LYS A 205 5.70 18.15 15.31
N GLU A 206 6.68 17.93 16.17
CA GLU A 206 8.08 17.73 15.77
C GLU A 206 8.22 16.54 14.81
N CYS A 207 7.57 15.42 15.13
CA CYS A 207 7.55 14.23 14.30
C CYS A 207 7.00 14.51 12.88
N GLN A 208 5.88 15.23 12.79
CA GLN A 208 5.27 15.60 11.50
C GLN A 208 6.13 16.60 10.71
N GLU A 209 6.75 17.57 11.38
CA GLU A 209 7.65 18.55 10.74
C GLU A 209 8.89 17.87 10.16
N ARG A 210 9.54 16.99 10.94
CA ARG A 210 10.71 16.22 10.47
C ARG A 210 10.34 15.23 9.36
N ALA A 211 9.15 14.64 9.38
CA ALA A 211 8.65 13.76 8.33
C ALA A 211 8.43 14.49 6.98
N GLY A 212 8.28 15.81 7.02
CA GLY A 212 8.04 16.63 5.84
C GLY A 212 6.61 16.51 5.30
N LYS A 213 6.20 17.50 4.50
CA LYS A 213 4.80 17.64 4.04
C LYS A 213 4.21 16.42 3.33
N VAL A 214 5.05 15.64 2.66
CA VAL A 214 4.62 14.48 1.86
C VAL A 214 4.28 13.29 2.74
N TYR A 215 5.09 13.04 3.80
CA TYR A 215 4.97 11.84 4.63
C TYR A 215 4.41 12.11 6.03
N ALA A 216 4.21 13.37 6.42
CA ALA A 216 3.70 13.77 7.73
C ALA A 216 2.43 13.01 8.17
N ALA A 217 1.52 12.71 7.24
CA ALA A 217 0.29 11.97 7.55
C ALA A 217 0.50 10.49 7.94
N TYR A 218 1.68 9.93 7.65
CA TYR A 218 2.00 8.52 7.90
C TYR A 218 2.92 8.31 9.11
N PHE A 219 3.48 9.40 9.66
CA PHE A 219 4.28 9.38 10.87
C PHE A 219 3.45 9.85 12.07
N PHE A 220 3.63 9.18 13.19
CA PHE A 220 2.97 9.46 14.45
C PHE A 220 3.87 9.08 15.62
N VAL A 221 3.53 9.56 16.81
CA VAL A 221 4.30 9.26 18.03
C VAL A 221 3.69 8.06 18.72
N GLU A 222 4.54 7.09 19.08
CA GLU A 222 4.17 6.01 19.99
C GLU A 222 5.17 5.93 21.15
N TYR A 223 4.66 5.68 22.35
CA TYR A 223 5.46 5.69 23.57
C TYR A 223 5.96 4.29 23.90
N LYS A 224 7.26 4.19 24.16
CA LYS A 224 7.90 2.97 24.66
C LYS A 224 8.83 3.34 25.79
N GLU A 225 8.63 2.74 26.95
CA GLU A 225 9.37 3.10 28.19
C GLU A 225 9.30 4.61 28.50
N GLU A 226 8.10 5.19 28.41
CA GLU A 226 7.82 6.64 28.63
C GLU A 226 8.54 7.60 27.65
N LYS A 227 9.22 7.08 26.63
CA LYS A 227 9.90 7.88 25.61
C LYS A 227 9.05 7.98 24.34
N PRO A 228 8.86 9.18 23.76
CA PRO A 228 8.18 9.35 22.50
C PRO A 228 9.06 8.82 21.36
N ASN A 229 8.49 7.99 20.49
CA ASN A 229 9.16 7.51 19.28
C ASN A 229 8.36 8.00 18.07
N CYS A 230 8.99 8.79 17.20
CA CYS A 230 8.39 9.19 15.93
C CYS A 230 8.53 8.04 14.92
N ILE A 231 7.42 7.35 14.64
CA ILE A 231 7.40 6.12 13.87
C ILE A 231 6.32 6.16 12.79
N ASN A 232 6.52 5.38 11.74
CA ASN A 232 5.45 4.96 10.85
C ASN A 232 5.13 3.47 11.09
N ARG A 233 4.06 2.98 10.43
CA ARG A 233 3.60 1.60 10.57
C ARG A 233 4.62 0.53 10.13
N CYS A 234 5.69 0.88 9.43
CA CYS A 234 6.74 -0.08 9.07
C CYS A 234 7.81 -0.25 10.14
N THR A 235 7.70 0.45 11.28
CA THR A 235 8.60 0.24 12.43
C THR A 235 8.23 -1.06 13.14
N PRO A 236 9.18 -1.96 13.44
CA PRO A 236 8.91 -3.16 14.22
C PRO A 236 8.71 -2.85 15.71
N ASP A 237 8.13 -3.80 16.45
CA ASP A 237 8.03 -3.78 17.92
C ASP A 237 7.18 -2.67 18.55
N PHE A 238 6.13 -2.24 17.84
CA PHE A 238 5.07 -1.32 18.30
C PHE A 238 3.67 -1.90 18.04
N ASN A 239 2.65 -1.39 18.72
CA ASN A 239 1.28 -1.89 18.57
C ASN A 239 0.66 -1.50 17.21
N SER A 240 1.11 -0.37 16.67
CA SER A 240 0.69 0.16 15.38
C SER A 240 1.44 -0.44 14.18
N SER A 241 2.42 -1.33 14.44
CA SER A 241 3.25 -1.97 13.42
C SER A 241 2.44 -2.83 12.46
N LEU A 242 2.67 -2.64 11.17
CA LEU A 242 2.14 -3.48 10.11
C LEU A 242 2.99 -4.74 9.98
N ASN A 243 2.40 -5.90 10.28
CA ASN A 243 3.07 -7.18 10.09
C ASN A 243 2.96 -7.63 8.63
N CYS A 244 4.10 -7.70 7.93
CA CYS A 244 4.18 -8.17 6.54
C CYS A 244 4.53 -9.66 6.40
N ASN A 245 4.46 -10.46 7.47
CA ASN A 245 4.81 -11.89 7.48
C ASN A 245 6.14 -12.19 6.75
N PHE A 246 6.07 -12.75 5.54
CA PHE A 246 7.23 -13.07 4.68
C PHE A 246 7.56 -11.96 3.66
N GLY A 247 7.23 -10.71 3.98
CA GLY A 247 7.45 -9.52 3.18
C GLY A 247 8.22 -8.44 3.92
N LYS A 248 8.67 -7.43 3.16
CA LYS A 248 9.30 -6.21 3.68
C LYS A 248 8.29 -5.08 3.71
N CYS A 249 8.12 -4.40 4.84
CA CYS A 249 7.32 -3.18 4.91
C CYS A 249 8.13 -2.00 4.36
N GLN A 250 7.54 -1.22 3.45
CA GLN A 250 8.10 0.03 2.95
C GLN A 250 7.01 1.11 2.91
N LEU A 251 7.40 2.36 3.16
CA LEU A 251 6.50 3.50 3.11
C LEU A 251 6.57 4.15 1.72
N ASP A 252 5.48 4.04 0.96
CA ASP A 252 5.31 4.71 -0.33
C ASP A 252 4.61 6.07 -0.17
N LEU A 253 4.53 6.84 -1.26
CA LEU A 253 3.71 8.07 -1.34
C LEU A 253 2.23 7.83 -1.04
N SER A 254 1.73 6.61 -1.30
CA SER A 254 0.35 6.22 -1.01
C SER A 254 0.15 5.67 0.41
N GLY A 255 1.24 5.51 1.18
CA GLY A 255 1.23 4.96 2.53
C GLY A 255 2.04 3.66 2.67
N PRO A 256 1.99 3.03 3.86
CA PRO A 256 2.77 1.83 4.17
C PRO A 256 2.24 0.63 3.38
N ARG A 257 3.16 -0.12 2.77
CA ARG A 257 2.85 -1.31 1.96
C ARG A 257 3.84 -2.44 2.23
N CYS A 258 3.33 -3.66 2.16
CA CYS A 258 4.14 -4.87 2.23
C CYS A 258 4.57 -5.31 0.83
N TYR A 259 5.87 -5.54 0.68
CA TYR A 259 6.48 -6.11 -0.52
C TYR A 259 6.88 -7.54 -0.25
N CYS A 260 6.15 -8.49 -0.84
CA CYS A 260 6.36 -9.91 -0.60
C CYS A 260 7.68 -10.38 -1.19
N LEU A 261 8.50 -11.03 -0.36
CA LEU A 261 9.75 -11.60 -0.83
C LEU A 261 9.45 -12.79 -1.73
N THR A 262 10.30 -13.03 -2.73
CA THR A 262 10.21 -14.23 -3.56
C THR A 262 11.37 -15.13 -3.20
N THR A 263 11.07 -16.36 -2.77
CA THR A 263 12.09 -17.37 -2.45
C THR A 263 12.21 -18.35 -3.61
N ASP A 264 13.26 -19.19 -3.61
CA ASP A 264 13.44 -20.20 -4.65
C ASP A 264 12.37 -21.29 -4.62
N THR A 265 11.68 -21.47 -3.50
CA THR A 265 10.72 -22.55 -3.27
C THR A 265 9.27 -22.09 -3.23
N GLU A 266 8.99 -20.84 -2.83
CA GLU A 266 7.65 -20.36 -2.54
C GLU A 266 7.41 -18.94 -3.12
N TRP A 267 6.18 -18.69 -3.57
CA TRP A 267 5.67 -17.36 -3.84
C TRP A 267 4.78 -16.92 -2.68
N TYR A 268 5.02 -15.73 -2.14
CA TYR A 268 4.13 -15.11 -1.16
C TYR A 268 3.25 -14.06 -1.83
N SER A 269 1.98 -14.00 -1.44
CA SER A 269 0.97 -13.09 -1.99
C SER A 269 -0.03 -12.67 -0.90
N GLY A 270 -0.82 -11.62 -1.18
CA GLY A 270 -1.71 -10.98 -0.21
C GLY A 270 -1.23 -9.57 0.12
N GLU A 271 -2.07 -8.79 0.81
CA GLU A 271 -1.72 -7.43 1.24
C GLU A 271 -0.65 -7.43 2.33
N THR A 272 -0.61 -8.48 3.16
CA THR A 272 0.39 -8.69 4.22
C THR A 272 1.28 -9.90 3.96
N CYS A 273 1.33 -10.38 2.70
CA CYS A 273 2.11 -11.54 2.29
C CYS A 273 1.77 -12.82 3.09
N GLU A 274 0.50 -12.98 3.48
CA GLU A 274 0.05 -14.10 4.31
C GLU A 274 -0.06 -15.44 3.56
N PHE A 275 -0.21 -15.42 2.23
CA PHE A 275 -0.44 -16.64 1.44
C PHE A 275 0.83 -17.13 0.77
N SER A 276 1.25 -18.37 1.08
CA SER A 276 2.40 -19.04 0.47
C SER A 276 1.99 -20.10 -0.56
N THR A 277 2.53 -20.03 -1.78
CA THR A 277 2.32 -21.04 -2.83
C THR A 277 3.63 -21.70 -3.22
N LYS A 278 3.71 -23.04 -3.13
CA LYS A 278 4.92 -23.78 -3.51
C LYS A 278 5.14 -23.76 -5.02
N LYS A 279 6.34 -23.37 -5.43
CA LYS A 279 6.78 -23.35 -6.83
C LYS A 279 6.72 -24.73 -7.48
N SER A 280 7.17 -25.76 -6.76
CA SER A 280 7.16 -27.14 -7.24
C SER A 280 5.75 -27.66 -7.55
N LEU A 281 4.74 -27.22 -6.81
CA LEU A 281 3.35 -27.59 -7.08
C LEU A 281 2.90 -27.03 -8.43
N VAL A 282 3.15 -25.74 -8.68
CA VAL A 282 2.77 -25.09 -9.94
C VAL A 282 3.55 -25.67 -11.11
N TYR A 283 4.87 -25.81 -10.99
CA TYR A 283 5.68 -26.44 -12.05
C TYR A 283 5.29 -27.90 -12.29
N GLY A 284 4.92 -28.64 -11.24
CA GLY A 284 4.42 -30.01 -11.35
C GLY A 284 3.10 -30.08 -12.12
N LEU A 285 2.14 -29.21 -11.80
CA LEU A 285 0.85 -29.16 -12.49
C LEU A 285 0.99 -28.70 -13.96
N VAL A 286 1.77 -27.66 -14.21
CA VAL A 286 2.02 -27.15 -15.57
C VAL A 286 2.77 -28.19 -16.41
N GLY A 287 3.77 -28.86 -15.82
CA GLY A 287 4.49 -29.95 -16.47
C GLY A 287 3.59 -31.13 -16.83
N ALA A 288 2.74 -31.57 -15.90
CA ALA A 288 1.79 -32.65 -16.14
C ALA A 288 0.76 -32.29 -17.23
N ALA A 289 0.19 -31.08 -17.17
CA ALA A 289 -0.73 -30.59 -18.20
C ALA A 289 -0.04 -30.52 -19.58
N GLY A 290 1.20 -30.02 -19.64
CA GLY A 290 2.00 -29.98 -20.86
C GLY A 290 2.25 -31.37 -21.45
N ALA A 291 2.55 -32.37 -20.62
CA ALA A 291 2.72 -33.75 -21.06
C ALA A 291 1.42 -34.34 -21.65
N ILE A 292 0.26 -34.06 -21.04
CA ILE A 292 -1.04 -34.48 -21.55
C ILE A 292 -1.33 -33.84 -22.91
N VAL A 293 -1.09 -32.54 -23.06
CA VAL A 293 -1.26 -31.82 -24.33
C VAL A 293 -0.36 -32.42 -25.43
N LEU A 294 0.91 -32.70 -25.10
CA LEU A 294 1.81 -33.36 -26.04
C LEU A 294 1.32 -34.76 -26.46
N LEU A 295 0.81 -35.55 -25.53
CA LEU A 295 0.23 -36.87 -25.85
C LEU A 295 -0.96 -36.75 -26.81
N VAL A 296 -1.86 -35.78 -26.59
CA VAL A 296 -3.00 -35.52 -27.49
C VAL A 296 -2.51 -35.13 -28.89
N LEU A 297 -1.51 -34.24 -28.99
CA LEU A 297 -0.92 -33.86 -30.28
C LEU A 297 -0.29 -35.05 -31.01
N VAL A 298 0.40 -35.95 -30.30
CA VAL A 298 0.95 -37.17 -30.88
C VAL A 298 -0.16 -38.09 -31.39
N VAL A 299 -1.25 -38.27 -30.63
CA VAL A 299 -2.40 -39.08 -31.08
C VAL A 299 -3.05 -38.48 -32.32
N LEU A 300 -3.26 -37.16 -32.36
CA LEU A 300 -3.80 -36.47 -33.53
C LEU A 300 -2.88 -36.59 -34.75
N LEU A 301 -1.56 -36.49 -34.57
CA LEU A 301 -0.60 -36.72 -35.64
C LEU A 301 -0.67 -38.15 -36.17
N ILE A 302 -0.75 -39.15 -35.29
CA ILE A 302 -0.92 -40.55 -35.70
C ILE A 302 -2.23 -40.75 -36.47
N PHE A 303 -3.33 -40.15 -36.00
CA PHE A 303 -4.62 -40.22 -36.67
C PHE A 303 -4.57 -39.58 -38.06
N MET A 304 -3.96 -38.40 -38.19
CA MET A 304 -3.75 -37.71 -39.47
C MET A 304 -2.85 -38.51 -40.44
N LEU A 305 -1.84 -39.20 -39.93
CA LEU A 305 -0.99 -40.07 -40.75
C LEU A 305 -1.74 -41.33 -41.19
N ARG A 306 -2.58 -41.92 -40.33
CA ARG A 306 -3.44 -43.07 -40.68
C ARG A 306 -4.49 -42.67 -41.71
N SER A 307 -5.21 -41.57 -41.50
CA SER A 307 -6.21 -41.08 -42.46
C SER A 307 -5.58 -40.76 -43.82
N ARG A 308 -4.40 -40.13 -43.85
CA ARG A 308 -3.64 -39.93 -45.11
C ARG A 308 -3.22 -41.23 -45.77
N ARG A 309 -2.84 -42.26 -45.00
CA ARG A 309 -2.50 -43.59 -45.55
C ARG A 309 -3.76 -44.29 -46.09
N GLU A 310 -4.88 -44.20 -45.41
CA GLU A 310 -6.16 -44.77 -45.85
C GLU A 310 -6.70 -44.04 -47.08
N LEU A 311 -6.65 -42.71 -47.13
CA LEU A 311 -6.97 -41.91 -48.31
C LEU A 311 -6.07 -42.28 -49.50
N LYS A 312 -4.76 -42.47 -49.29
CA LYS A 312 -3.87 -42.96 -50.36
C LYS A 312 -4.26 -44.36 -50.83
N ARG A 313 -4.65 -45.27 -49.91
CA ARG A 313 -5.12 -46.62 -50.25
C ARG A 313 -6.44 -46.57 -51.03
N GLN A 314 -7.40 -45.74 -50.61
CA GLN A 314 -8.66 -45.51 -51.32
C GLN A 314 -8.41 -44.89 -52.70
N LYS A 315 -7.56 -43.87 -52.82
CA LYS A 315 -7.17 -43.28 -54.11
C LYS A 315 -6.54 -44.30 -55.06
N SER A 316 -5.73 -45.25 -54.55
CA SER A 316 -5.18 -46.34 -55.37
C SER A 316 -6.23 -47.38 -55.79
N ARG A 317 -7.22 -47.65 -54.94
CA ARG A 317 -8.35 -48.56 -55.28
C ARG A 317 -9.27 -47.93 -56.32
N VAL A 318 -9.57 -46.62 -56.20
CA VAL A 318 -10.34 -45.87 -57.20
C VAL A 318 -9.60 -45.77 -58.53
N SER A 319 -8.27 -45.55 -58.52
CA SER A 319 -7.48 -45.56 -59.76
C SER A 319 -7.43 -46.94 -60.41
N GLN A 320 -7.42 -48.03 -59.62
CA GLN A 320 -7.55 -49.39 -60.16
C GLN A 320 -8.95 -49.64 -60.74
N LEU A 321 -10.01 -49.16 -60.09
CA LEU A 321 -11.38 -49.28 -60.58
C LEU A 321 -11.59 -48.53 -61.92
N TYR A 322 -11.04 -47.32 -62.05
CA TYR A 322 -11.04 -46.57 -63.31
C TYR A 322 -10.31 -47.32 -64.44
N LYS A 323 -9.20 -48.00 -64.11
CA LYS A 323 -8.46 -48.83 -65.07
C LYS A 323 -9.25 -50.06 -65.53
N TRP A 324 -10.00 -50.69 -64.61
CA TRP A 324 -10.92 -51.79 -64.95
C TRP A 324 -12.07 -51.33 -65.85
N HIS A 325 -12.58 -50.11 -65.68
CA HIS A 325 -13.61 -49.53 -66.54
C HIS A 325 -13.12 -49.15 -67.95
N GLU A 326 -11.81 -49.03 -68.17
CA GLU A 326 -11.23 -48.80 -69.51
C GLU A 326 -10.91 -50.11 -70.27
N GLU A 327 -10.70 -51.23 -69.57
CA GLU A 327 -10.34 -52.52 -70.20
C GLU A 327 -11.56 -53.35 -70.64
N ASP A 328 -12.73 -53.18 -70.02
CA ASP A 328 -13.99 -53.75 -70.50
C ASP A 328 -14.72 -52.78 -71.44
N GLY A 329 -14.38 -52.88 -72.73
CA GLY A 329 -15.27 -52.70 -73.89
C GLY A 329 -16.22 -51.50 -73.91
N GLY A 330 -15.99 -50.60 -74.87
CA GLY A 330 -16.96 -49.56 -75.26
C GLY A 330 -18.39 -50.08 -75.53
N PRO A 331 -19.37 -49.18 -75.56
CA PRO A 331 -20.79 -49.50 -75.35
C PRO A 331 -21.35 -50.43 -76.43
N THR A 332 -21.95 -51.55 -76.02
CA THR A 332 -22.84 -52.34 -76.85
C THR A 332 -24.20 -51.62 -76.98
N PRO A 333 -24.80 -51.51 -78.18
CA PRO A 333 -26.08 -50.84 -78.35
C PRO A 333 -27.20 -51.69 -77.76
N GLY A 334 -27.97 -51.13 -76.82
CA GLY A 334 -29.26 -51.70 -76.40
C GLY A 334 -29.39 -52.20 -74.97
N THR A 335 -28.66 -51.65 -73.99
CA THR A 335 -28.92 -51.97 -72.58
C THR A 335 -29.04 -50.72 -71.72
N PHE A 336 -30.06 -50.73 -70.85
CA PHE A 336 -30.51 -49.60 -70.04
C PHE A 336 -29.38 -48.99 -69.21
N ARG A 337 -29.31 -47.66 -69.25
CA ARG A 337 -28.32 -46.85 -68.54
C ARG A 337 -28.90 -46.47 -67.17
N ASN A 338 -28.44 -47.13 -66.10
CA ASN A 338 -28.68 -46.61 -64.75
C ASN A 338 -27.70 -45.45 -64.51
N ILE A 339 -28.18 -44.23 -64.72
CA ILE A 339 -27.50 -43.02 -64.24
C ILE A 339 -27.97 -42.83 -62.81
N GLY A 340 -27.25 -43.43 -61.88
CA GLY A 340 -27.52 -43.28 -60.45
C GLY A 340 -26.20 -43.31 -59.71
N PHE A 341 -25.85 -42.15 -59.14
CA PHE A 341 -24.68 -41.86 -58.32
C PHE A 341 -23.39 -41.55 -59.07
N ASP A 342 -23.36 -40.38 -59.70
CA ASP A 342 -22.14 -39.59 -59.77
C ASP A 342 -22.13 -38.62 -58.58
N ILE A 343 -21.30 -38.87 -57.56
CA ILE A 343 -21.08 -37.92 -56.47
C ILE A 343 -20.03 -36.93 -56.97
N HIS A 344 -20.50 -35.85 -57.57
CA HIS A 344 -19.69 -34.66 -57.79
C HIS A 344 -19.43 -34.00 -56.43
N GLU A 345 -18.25 -34.25 -55.84
CA GLU A 345 -17.63 -33.26 -54.96
C GLU A 345 -17.09 -32.14 -55.87
N ASP A 346 -17.83 -31.04 -55.96
CA ASP A 346 -17.29 -29.73 -55.62
C ASP A 346 -18.37 -28.63 -55.69
N ARG A 347 -18.62 -28.07 -54.50
CA ARG A 347 -18.86 -26.65 -54.17
C ARG A 347 -19.94 -25.84 -54.93
N ASP A 348 -20.94 -25.46 -54.13
CA ASP A 348 -21.84 -24.29 -54.24
C ASP A 348 -22.56 -24.08 -55.58
N ASP A 349 -23.72 -24.73 -55.75
CA ASP A 349 -24.91 -24.11 -56.33
C ASP A 349 -26.17 -24.91 -55.96
N SER A 350 -27.15 -24.24 -55.36
CA SER A 350 -28.42 -24.81 -54.93
C SER A 350 -29.34 -25.09 -56.13
N ILE A 351 -29.71 -26.36 -56.37
CA ILE A 351 -30.81 -26.71 -57.30
C ILE A 351 -31.82 -27.63 -56.63
N HIS A 352 -33.09 -27.25 -56.77
CA HIS A 352 -34.32 -27.73 -56.13
C HIS A 352 -34.63 -29.21 -56.44
N LEU A 353 -34.76 -30.02 -55.40
CA LEU A 353 -34.95 -31.48 -55.45
C LEU A 353 -36.44 -31.88 -55.58
N ASP A 354 -37.17 -31.38 -56.60
CA ASP A 354 -38.61 -31.67 -56.74
C ASP A 354 -39.06 -32.16 -58.13
N SER A 355 -38.17 -32.28 -59.12
CA SER A 355 -38.61 -32.64 -60.49
C SER A 355 -38.30 -34.08 -60.94
N VAL A 356 -37.68 -34.92 -60.11
CA VAL A 356 -37.18 -36.24 -60.55
C VAL A 356 -38.08 -37.42 -60.13
N TYR A 357 -38.98 -37.23 -59.15
CA TYR A 357 -39.80 -38.32 -58.60
C TYR A 357 -41.26 -38.37 -59.08
N SER A 358 -41.65 -37.60 -60.09
CA SER A 358 -43.08 -37.47 -60.45
C SER A 358 -43.64 -38.52 -61.43
N ASN A 359 -42.84 -39.44 -61.99
CA ASN A 359 -43.29 -40.26 -63.13
C ASN A 359 -43.10 -41.79 -63.02
N PHE A 360 -43.01 -42.38 -61.82
CA PHE A 360 -43.00 -43.84 -61.68
C PHE A 360 -44.26 -44.36 -60.98
N GLN A 361 -45.15 -44.96 -61.76
CA GLN A 361 -46.33 -45.68 -61.28
C GLN A 361 -46.25 -47.13 -61.78
N PRO A 362 -45.95 -48.13 -60.93
CA PRO A 362 -45.88 -49.52 -61.36
C PRO A 362 -47.30 -50.09 -61.55
N SER A 363 -47.56 -50.70 -62.72
CA SER A 363 -48.77 -51.52 -62.95
C SER A 363 -48.55 -52.91 -62.36
N LEU A 364 -49.45 -53.33 -61.48
CA LEU A 364 -49.39 -54.61 -60.75
C LEU A 364 -50.45 -55.62 -61.21
N ASP A 365 -50.98 -55.48 -62.44
CA ASP A 365 -52.11 -56.29 -62.92
C ASP A 365 -51.78 -57.77 -63.19
N HIS A 366 -50.53 -58.22 -63.01
CA HIS A 366 -50.09 -59.59 -63.32
C HIS A 366 -49.33 -60.27 -62.17
N ILE A 367 -49.45 -59.79 -60.93
CA ILE A 367 -48.82 -60.43 -59.77
C ILE A 367 -49.88 -61.17 -58.95
N ASP A 368 -49.85 -62.50 -59.02
CA ASP A 368 -50.62 -63.39 -58.15
C ASP A 368 -49.92 -63.53 -56.79
N SER A 369 -50.44 -62.83 -55.79
CA SER A 369 -49.89 -62.73 -54.44
C SER A 369 -49.97 -64.02 -53.61
N GLU A 370 -50.62 -65.08 -54.10
CA GLU A 370 -50.73 -66.35 -53.36
C GLU A 370 -49.65 -67.39 -53.75
N THR A 371 -48.80 -67.08 -54.72
CA THR A 371 -47.74 -68.01 -55.15
C THR A 371 -46.55 -68.06 -54.17
N GLN A 372 -46.50 -69.10 -53.34
CA GLN A 372 -45.40 -69.31 -52.40
C GLN A 372 -44.18 -69.96 -53.09
N ILE A 373 -43.16 -69.16 -53.37
CA ILE A 373 -41.89 -69.63 -53.97
C ILE A 373 -41.06 -70.39 -52.92
N ARG A 374 -40.86 -71.70 -53.10
CA ARG A 374 -39.94 -72.51 -52.30
C ARG A 374 -38.63 -72.74 -53.06
N ILE A 375 -37.55 -72.15 -52.57
CA ILE A 375 -36.20 -72.32 -53.11
C ILE A 375 -35.52 -73.45 -52.31
N GLN A 376 -35.05 -74.50 -52.98
CA GLN A 376 -34.32 -75.59 -52.33
C GLN A 376 -32.91 -75.15 -51.90
N ARG A 377 -32.48 -75.60 -50.72
CA ARG A 377 -31.15 -75.35 -50.17
C ARG A 377 -30.13 -76.28 -50.88
N PRO A 378 -29.05 -75.75 -51.47
CA PRO A 378 -28.01 -76.59 -52.08
C PRO A 378 -27.17 -77.30 -50.99
N GLU A 379 -26.91 -78.60 -51.21
CA GLU A 379 -26.02 -79.42 -50.37
C GLU A 379 -24.57 -79.34 -50.85
N VAL A 380 -23.64 -79.33 -49.90
CA VAL A 380 -22.19 -79.27 -50.13
C VAL A 380 -21.60 -80.66 -49.88
N MET A 381 -20.96 -81.26 -50.89
CA MET A 381 -20.21 -82.50 -50.72
C MET A 381 -18.88 -82.24 -49.99
N MET A 382 -18.72 -82.86 -48.83
CA MET A 382 -17.46 -82.93 -48.09
C MET A 382 -16.72 -84.20 -48.50
N THR A 383 -15.49 -84.07 -48.98
CA THR A 383 -14.56 -85.20 -49.14
C THR A 383 -13.71 -85.31 -47.88
N SER A 384 -13.80 -86.44 -47.18
CA SER A 384 -12.90 -86.83 -46.09
C SER A 384 -12.14 -88.09 -46.47
N ILE A 385 -10.92 -88.24 -45.97
CA ILE A 385 -10.33 -89.56 -45.72
C ILE A 385 -10.62 -89.91 -44.27
#